data_AF-A0A0V8RTI5-F1
#
_entry.id   AF-A0A0V8RTI5-F1
#
_cell.length_a   1.000
_cell.length_b   1.000
_cell.length_c   1.000
_cell.angle_alpha   90.00
_cell.angle_beta   90.00
_cell.angle_gamma   90.00
#
_symmetry.space_group_name_H-M   'P 1'
#
loop_
_entity.id
_entity.type
_entity.pdbx_description
1 polymer ?
#
loop_
_entity_poly.entity_id
_entity_poly.type
_entity_poly.pdbx_seq_one_letter_code
_entity_poly.pdbx_strand_id
1 'polypeptide(L)'
;MSMQVTVKYDDVYKALEPLRGIKLRGSIQGPPLSRLPLREIVEKGLGHAVVGVEEYRGSRIVGVRITDKLYLACHFGTEQPDDFCVALEAEDAWKRITDAADKLSRLMKESYTLTLSAIIHALQGILSAEEEEVEEISDPDQVIEELLTWLPEYIAVTE
;
A
#
# COMPACT_ATOMS: atom_id res chain seq x y z
N MET A 1 26.89 5.37 -17.69
CA MET A 1 26.51 4.23 -16.85
C MET A 1 25.61 4.78 -15.76
N SER A 2 24.31 4.52 -15.80
CA SER A 2 23.41 4.93 -14.72
C SER A 2 23.78 4.13 -13.49
N MET A 3 24.06 4.79 -12.36
CA MET A 3 24.14 4.12 -11.08
C MET A 3 22.76 3.52 -10.81
N GLN A 4 22.66 2.19 -10.81
CA GLN A 4 21.49 1.51 -10.30
C GLN A 4 21.40 1.84 -8.81
N VAL A 5 20.31 2.48 -8.39
CA VAL A 5 20.09 2.80 -6.97
C VAL A 5 19.57 1.52 -6.34
N THR A 6 20.31 1.01 -5.37
CA THR A 6 19.91 -0.17 -4.62
C THR A 6 20.02 0.14 -3.13
N VAL A 7 18.95 -0.14 -2.39
CA VAL A 7 18.77 0.15 -0.97
C VAL A 7 19.01 -1.14 -0.18
N LYS A 8 19.69 -1.04 0.96
CA LYS A 8 19.94 -2.20 1.82
C LYS A 8 18.64 -2.68 2.46
N TYR A 9 18.51 -4.00 2.60
CA TYR A 9 17.40 -4.63 3.29
C TYR A 9 17.07 -3.98 4.64
N ASP A 10 18.06 -3.81 5.52
CA ASP A 10 17.89 -3.21 6.84
C ASP A 10 17.28 -1.79 6.82
N ASP A 11 17.57 -1.02 5.77
CA ASP A 11 17.03 0.33 5.63
C ASP A 11 15.57 0.29 5.15
N VAL A 12 15.21 -0.68 4.30
CA VAL A 12 13.82 -0.97 3.91
C VAL A 12 13.03 -1.45 5.13
N TYR A 13 13.58 -2.37 5.92
CA TYR A 13 13.00 -2.86 7.17
C TYR A 13 12.67 -1.71 8.13
N LYS A 14 13.65 -0.85 8.41
CA LYS A 14 13.44 0.31 9.29
C LYS A 14 12.42 1.32 8.74
N ALA A 15 12.32 1.44 7.41
CA ALA A 15 11.32 2.31 6.80
C ALA A 15 9.91 1.74 6.96
N LEU A 16 9.76 0.42 6.97
CA LEU A 16 8.49 -0.30 7.12
C LEU A 16 8.13 -0.67 8.56
N GLU A 17 9.05 -0.55 9.52
CA GLU A 17 8.80 -0.72 10.96
C GLU A 17 7.53 0.00 11.45
N PRO A 18 7.20 1.23 11.00
CA PRO A 18 5.95 1.87 11.37
C PRO A 18 4.70 1.14 10.94
N LEU A 19 4.73 0.07 10.13
CA LEU A 19 3.55 -0.71 9.74
C LEU A 19 3.20 -1.82 10.74
N ARG A 20 4.13 -2.18 11.65
CA ARG A 20 3.93 -3.24 12.65
C ARG A 20 2.69 -3.02 13.53
N GLY A 21 1.81 -4.02 13.61
CA GLY A 21 0.55 -3.96 14.37
C GLY A 21 -0.61 -3.31 13.61
N ILE A 22 -0.46 -2.99 12.32
CA ILE A 22 -1.62 -2.73 11.46
C ILE A 22 -2.30 -4.07 11.18
N LYS A 23 -3.62 -4.11 11.40
CA LYS A 23 -4.45 -5.27 11.05
C LYS A 23 -5.07 -5.07 9.67
N LEU A 24 -4.90 -6.06 8.81
CA LEU A 24 -5.47 -6.12 7.48
C LEU A 24 -6.78 -6.90 7.59
N ARG A 25 -7.90 -6.20 7.46
CA ARG A 25 -9.25 -6.73 7.73
C ARG A 25 -9.91 -7.34 6.50
N GLY A 26 -9.24 -7.30 5.35
CA GLY A 26 -9.72 -7.78 4.07
C GLY A 26 -9.50 -6.77 2.95
N SER A 27 -9.81 -7.20 1.72
CA SER A 27 -9.75 -6.36 0.53
C SER A 27 -11.10 -6.34 -0.20
N ILE A 28 -11.39 -5.21 -0.84
CA ILE A 28 -12.54 -5.05 -1.73
C ILE A 28 -11.98 -4.92 -3.14
N GLN A 29 -12.39 -5.84 -4.02
CA GLN A 29 -11.94 -5.87 -5.41
C GLN A 29 -12.93 -5.12 -6.31
N GLY A 30 -12.39 -4.27 -7.18
CA GLY A 30 -13.08 -3.59 -8.27
C GLY A 30 -12.80 -4.29 -9.62
N PRO A 31 -12.95 -3.59 -10.75
CA PRO A 31 -12.63 -4.13 -12.05
C PRO A 31 -11.13 -4.48 -12.15
N PRO A 32 -10.76 -5.60 -12.82
CA PRO A 32 -11.59 -6.51 -13.60
C PRO A 32 -12.20 -7.66 -12.78
N LEU A 33 -11.74 -7.87 -11.55
CA LEU A 33 -12.15 -9.00 -10.70
C LEU A 33 -13.62 -8.89 -10.27
N SER A 34 -14.17 -7.69 -10.25
CA SER A 34 -15.55 -7.37 -9.91
C SER A 34 -16.14 -6.32 -10.85
N ARG A 35 -17.47 -6.32 -11.00
CA ARG A 35 -18.19 -5.23 -11.68
C ARG A 35 -18.52 -4.05 -10.77
N LEU A 36 -18.06 -4.09 -9.51
CA LEU A 36 -18.26 -3.03 -8.55
C LEU A 36 -17.56 -1.75 -9.04
N PRO A 37 -18.25 -0.61 -9.21
CA PRO A 37 -17.62 0.66 -9.60
C PRO A 37 -16.88 1.28 -8.40
N LEU A 38 -15.86 0.58 -7.90
CA LEU A 38 -15.23 0.84 -6.60
C LEU A 38 -14.67 2.26 -6.51
N ARG A 39 -14.00 2.74 -7.57
CA ARG A 39 -13.51 4.12 -7.64
C ARG A 39 -14.61 5.16 -7.46
N GLU A 40 -15.77 4.97 -8.11
CA GLU A 40 -16.87 5.92 -7.99
C GLU A 40 -17.47 5.91 -6.57
N ILE A 41 -17.61 4.74 -5.97
CA ILE A 41 -18.09 4.58 -4.60
C ILE A 41 -17.15 5.30 -3.62
N VAL A 42 -15.85 5.12 -3.77
CA VAL A 42 -14.85 5.73 -2.90
C VAL A 42 -14.78 7.24 -3.10
N GLU A 43 -14.60 7.72 -4.33
CA GLU A 43 -14.37 9.13 -4.59
C GLU A 43 -15.65 9.98 -4.45
N LYS A 44 -16.81 9.48 -4.90
CA LYS A 44 -18.08 10.23 -4.82
C LYS A 44 -18.88 9.90 -3.57
N GLY A 45 -18.96 8.61 -3.20
CA GLY A 45 -19.73 8.16 -2.04
C GLY A 45 -19.06 8.48 -0.71
N LEU A 46 -17.74 8.29 -0.63
CA LEU A 46 -16.95 8.51 0.59
C LEU A 46 -16.05 9.75 0.53
N GLY A 47 -16.23 10.64 -0.46
CA GLY A 47 -15.38 11.82 -0.69
C GLY A 47 -15.19 12.72 0.54
N HIS A 48 -16.19 12.82 1.42
CA HIS A 48 -16.13 13.60 2.66
C HIS A 48 -15.19 13.02 3.73
N ALA A 49 -14.82 11.74 3.59
CA ALA A 49 -13.98 10.99 4.52
C ALA A 49 -12.56 10.74 3.99
N VAL A 50 -12.24 11.27 2.80
CA VAL A 50 -10.91 11.17 2.18
C VAL A 50 -9.88 11.93 3.00
N VAL A 51 -8.77 11.26 3.32
CA VAL A 51 -7.64 11.80 4.09
C VAL A 51 -6.37 11.99 3.26
N GLY A 52 -6.32 11.46 2.05
CA GLY A 52 -5.20 11.65 1.13
C GLY A 52 -5.52 11.16 -0.28
N VAL A 53 -4.97 11.85 -1.28
CA VAL A 53 -5.11 11.50 -2.70
C VAL A 53 -3.76 11.73 -3.38
N GLU A 54 -3.25 10.71 -4.05
CA GLU A 54 -2.03 10.76 -4.83
C GLU A 54 -2.27 10.19 -6.22
N GLU A 55 -1.67 10.78 -7.25
CA GLU A 55 -1.82 10.32 -8.63
C GLU A 55 -0.51 10.47 -9.38
N TYR A 56 -0.06 9.37 -9.98
CA TYR A 56 1.16 9.35 -10.79
C TYR A 56 1.14 8.16 -11.74
N ARG A 57 1.48 8.40 -13.01
CA ARG A 57 1.74 7.41 -14.07
C ARG A 57 0.95 6.10 -13.94
N GLY A 58 -0.32 6.12 -14.33
CA GLY A 58 -1.09 4.88 -14.39
C GLY A 58 -1.78 4.48 -13.09
N SER A 59 -1.47 5.13 -11.96
CA SER A 59 -2.04 4.80 -10.65
C SER A 59 -2.58 6.03 -9.93
N ARG A 60 -3.72 5.83 -9.27
CA ARG A 60 -4.32 6.79 -8.35
C ARG A 60 -4.59 6.10 -7.02
N ILE A 61 -4.14 6.71 -5.94
CA ILE A 61 -4.19 6.17 -4.59
C ILE A 61 -5.05 7.08 -3.72
N VAL A 62 -5.99 6.51 -2.99
CA VAL A 62 -6.91 7.26 -2.13
C VAL A 62 -6.94 6.62 -0.73
N GLY A 63 -6.63 7.41 0.29
CA GLY A 63 -6.84 7.06 1.69
C GLY A 63 -8.18 7.57 2.17
N VAL A 64 -9.00 6.71 2.77
CA VAL A 64 -10.30 7.06 3.36
C VAL A 64 -10.33 6.67 4.83
N ARG A 65 -10.79 7.55 5.71
CA ARG A 65 -10.97 7.25 7.13
C ARG A 65 -12.43 6.89 7.41
N ILE A 66 -12.68 5.64 7.82
CA ILE A 66 -14.02 5.16 8.18
C ILE A 66 -14.31 5.45 9.65
N THR A 67 -13.34 5.18 10.52
CA THR A 67 -13.37 5.53 11.96
C THR A 67 -11.98 5.98 12.40
N ASP A 68 -11.78 6.33 13.67
CA ASP A 68 -10.46 6.70 14.21
C ASP A 68 -9.43 5.57 14.12
N LYS A 69 -9.87 4.33 13.96
CA LYS A 69 -8.99 3.16 13.86
C LYS A 69 -9.14 2.39 12.56
N LEU A 70 -10.15 2.67 11.74
CA LEU A 70 -10.41 1.94 10.50
C LEU A 70 -10.26 2.85 9.28
N TYR A 71 -9.40 2.43 8.36
CA TYR A 71 -9.10 3.14 7.13
C TYR A 71 -9.27 2.22 5.93
N LEU A 72 -9.53 2.80 4.77
CA LEU A 72 -9.37 2.14 3.48
C LEU A 72 -8.18 2.78 2.76
N ALA A 73 -7.23 1.97 2.33
CA ALA A 73 -6.21 2.38 1.37
C ALA A 73 -6.58 1.80 0.01
N CYS A 74 -6.94 2.66 -0.94
CA CYS A 74 -7.45 2.26 -2.25
C CYS A 74 -6.44 2.57 -3.34
N HIS A 75 -6.24 1.61 -4.23
CA HIS A 75 -5.50 1.76 -5.49
C HIS A 75 -6.49 1.68 -6.66
N PHE A 76 -6.34 2.59 -7.61
CA PHE A 76 -7.10 2.61 -8.85
C PHE A 76 -6.15 2.75 -10.03
N GLY A 77 -6.19 1.76 -10.92
CA GLY A 77 -5.44 1.82 -12.16
C GLY A 77 -6.10 2.79 -13.15
N THR A 78 -5.33 3.73 -13.69
CA THR A 78 -5.85 4.71 -14.68
C THR A 78 -5.68 4.22 -16.11
N GLU A 79 -4.75 3.28 -16.35
CA GLU A 79 -4.47 2.71 -17.68
C GLU A 79 -4.95 1.26 -17.82
N GLN A 80 -4.80 0.45 -16.77
CA GLN A 80 -5.34 -0.90 -16.68
C GLN A 80 -6.28 -0.98 -15.48
N PRO A 81 -7.41 -1.68 -15.57
CA PRO A 81 -8.27 -1.88 -14.42
C PRO A 81 -7.50 -2.75 -13.41
N ASP A 82 -7.25 -2.20 -12.24
CA ASP A 82 -6.54 -2.82 -11.13
C ASP A 82 -7.02 -2.15 -9.83
N ASP A 83 -8.34 -2.10 -9.71
CA ASP A 83 -9.00 -1.36 -8.66
C ASP A 83 -9.17 -2.25 -7.43
N PHE A 84 -8.66 -1.82 -6.29
CA PHE A 84 -8.92 -2.48 -5.02
C PHE A 84 -8.79 -1.51 -3.85
N CYS A 85 -9.35 -1.90 -2.70
CA CYS A 85 -9.12 -1.25 -1.43
C CYS A 85 -8.73 -2.28 -0.37
N VAL A 86 -7.75 -1.95 0.46
CA VAL A 86 -7.38 -2.73 1.65
C VAL A 86 -7.97 -2.06 2.88
N ALA A 87 -8.66 -2.82 3.71
CA ALA A 87 -9.18 -2.34 4.99
C ALA A 87 -8.11 -2.48 6.08
N LEU A 88 -7.76 -1.37 6.71
CA LEU A 88 -6.65 -1.25 7.65
C LEU A 88 -7.18 -0.84 9.02
N GLU A 89 -6.89 -1.63 10.05
CA GLU A 89 -7.27 -1.32 11.43
C GLU A 89 -6.03 -1.03 12.30
N ALA A 90 -5.81 0.25 12.60
CA ALA A 90 -4.85 0.77 13.58
C ALA A 90 -5.04 2.28 13.78
N GLU A 91 -4.52 2.82 14.88
CA GLU A 91 -4.37 4.26 15.05
C GLU A 91 -3.42 4.83 13.98
N ASP A 92 -3.83 5.93 13.36
CA ASP A 92 -3.05 6.63 12.33
C ASP A 92 -2.57 5.75 11.16
N ALA A 93 -3.28 4.65 10.84
CA ALA A 93 -2.85 3.67 9.84
C ALA A 93 -2.45 4.30 8.50
N TRP A 94 -3.25 5.26 8.02
CA TRP A 94 -2.94 6.00 6.79
C TRP A 94 -1.62 6.76 6.87
N LYS A 95 -1.41 7.51 7.96
CA LYS A 95 -0.18 8.29 8.15
C LYS A 95 1.05 7.39 8.23
N ARG A 96 0.93 6.25 8.91
CA ARG A 96 2.02 5.26 9.03
C ARG A 96 2.46 4.73 7.65
N ILE A 97 1.50 4.48 6.76
CA ILE A 97 1.75 4.07 5.38
C ILE A 97 2.41 5.20 4.57
N THR A 98 1.87 6.42 4.64
CA THR A 98 2.44 7.56 3.89
C THR A 98 3.85 7.91 4.37
N ASP A 99 4.12 7.83 5.67
CA ASP A 99 5.45 8.09 6.23
C ASP A 99 6.46 7.00 5.81
N ALA A 100 6.02 5.74 5.71
CA ALA A 100 6.83 4.64 5.18
C ALA A 100 7.15 4.84 3.69
N ALA A 101 6.15 5.21 2.89
CA ALA A 101 6.33 5.53 1.46
C ALA A 101 7.29 6.71 1.25
N ASP A 102 7.15 7.81 1.99
CA ASP A 102 8.08 8.96 1.90
C ASP A 102 9.53 8.54 2.21
N LYS A 103 9.75 7.75 3.27
CA LYS A 103 11.09 7.23 3.59
C LYS A 103 11.65 6.36 2.47
N LEU A 104 10.87 5.39 1.98
CA LEU A 104 11.31 4.49 0.90
C LEU A 104 11.60 5.26 -0.40
N SER A 105 10.73 6.20 -0.78
CA SER A 105 10.91 7.02 -1.99
C SER A 105 12.25 7.77 -1.99
N ARG A 106 12.66 8.29 -0.82
CA ARG A 106 13.95 8.99 -0.66
C ARG A 106 15.14 8.05 -0.72
N LEU A 107 15.03 6.87 -0.10
CA LEU A 107 16.08 5.86 -0.14
C LEU A 107 16.30 5.33 -1.56
N MET A 108 15.22 5.03 -2.27
CA MET A 108 15.21 4.49 -3.63
C MET A 108 15.46 5.56 -4.70
N LYS A 109 15.35 6.85 -4.34
CA LYS A 109 15.34 8.00 -5.26
C LYS A 109 14.28 7.87 -6.35
N GLU A 110 13.10 7.42 -5.94
CA GLU A 110 11.99 7.09 -6.82
C GLU A 110 10.73 7.89 -6.44
N SER A 111 9.70 7.87 -7.29
CA SER A 111 8.44 8.58 -7.03
C SER A 111 7.77 8.09 -5.75
N TYR A 112 7.38 9.05 -4.89
CA TYR A 112 6.58 8.80 -3.70
C TYR A 112 5.33 7.97 -4.01
N THR A 113 4.57 8.34 -5.04
CA THR A 113 3.36 7.61 -5.42
C THR A 113 3.65 6.19 -5.90
N LEU A 114 4.79 5.95 -6.56
CA LEU A 114 5.19 4.59 -6.94
C LEU A 114 5.43 3.74 -5.69
N THR A 115 6.21 4.26 -4.73
CA THR A 115 6.48 3.55 -3.48
C THR A 115 5.21 3.33 -2.64
N LEU A 116 4.31 4.32 -2.62
CA LEU A 116 3.02 4.19 -1.95
C LEU A 116 2.15 3.11 -2.60
N SER A 117 2.12 3.07 -3.94
CA SER A 117 1.41 2.03 -4.70
C SER A 117 1.95 0.65 -4.35
N ALA A 118 3.27 0.48 -4.39
CA ALA A 118 3.93 -0.78 -4.09
C ALA A 118 3.68 -1.25 -2.65
N ILE A 119 3.67 -0.35 -1.67
CA ILE A 119 3.28 -0.70 -0.29
C ILE A 119 1.83 -1.19 -0.24
N ILE A 120 0.89 -0.48 -0.86
CA ILE A 120 -0.54 -0.84 -0.81
C ILE A 120 -0.79 -2.20 -1.48
N HIS A 121 -0.12 -2.46 -2.60
CA HIS A 121 -0.09 -3.77 -3.25
C HIS A 121 0.53 -4.85 -2.37
N ALA A 122 1.63 -4.55 -1.66
CA ALA A 122 2.20 -5.49 -0.71
C ALA A 122 1.24 -5.82 0.43
N LEU A 123 0.52 -4.81 0.96
CA LEU A 123 -0.52 -5.03 1.96
C LEU A 123 -1.69 -5.87 1.43
N GLN A 124 -2.04 -5.73 0.15
CA GLN A 124 -3.03 -6.61 -0.48
C GLN A 124 -2.51 -8.05 -0.59
N GLY A 125 -1.24 -8.24 -0.97
CA GLY A 125 -0.61 -9.55 -1.14
C GLY A 125 -0.56 -10.38 0.15
N ILE A 126 -0.42 -9.73 1.31
CA ILE A 126 -0.45 -10.39 2.62
C ILE A 126 -1.82 -11.01 2.95
N LEU A 127 -2.91 -10.47 2.42
CA LEU A 127 -4.25 -11.00 2.70
C LEU A 127 -4.40 -12.40 2.10
N SER A 128 -4.39 -13.41 2.95
CA SER A 128 -4.68 -14.79 2.57
C SER A 128 -6.14 -14.91 2.07
N ALA A 129 -6.37 -15.77 1.08
CA ALA A 129 -7.69 -15.95 0.47
C ALA A 129 -8.70 -16.68 1.38
N GLU A 130 -8.32 -17.04 2.61
CA GLU A 130 -9.20 -17.69 3.58
C GLU A 130 -9.99 -16.63 4.36
N GLU A 131 -11.29 -16.56 4.08
CA GLU A 131 -12.18 -15.39 4.26
C GLU A 131 -12.42 -14.90 5.71
N GLU A 132 -11.72 -15.41 6.73
CA GLU A 132 -12.02 -15.07 8.14
C GLU A 132 -10.82 -14.66 9.00
N GLU A 133 -9.57 -14.82 8.54
CA GLU A 133 -8.41 -14.49 9.36
C GLU A 133 -7.97 -13.03 9.19
N VAL A 134 -7.86 -12.33 10.33
CA VAL A 134 -7.39 -10.95 10.37
C VAL A 134 -5.88 -10.99 10.44
N GLU A 135 -5.23 -10.68 9.33
CA GLU A 135 -3.77 -10.67 9.26
C GLU A 135 -3.23 -9.43 9.96
N GLU A 136 -2.40 -9.61 10.99
CA GLU A 136 -1.68 -8.51 11.65
C GLU A 136 -0.25 -8.49 11.14
N ILE A 137 0.23 -7.32 10.72
CA ILE A 137 1.64 -7.14 10.35
C ILE A 137 2.49 -7.26 11.61
N SER A 138 2.94 -8.47 11.92
CA SER A 138 3.76 -8.75 13.10
C SER A 138 5.23 -8.42 12.85
N ASP A 139 5.67 -8.60 11.61
CA ASP A 139 7.03 -8.37 11.16
C ASP A 139 7.02 -7.58 9.84
N PRO A 140 7.75 -6.46 9.73
CA PRO A 140 7.97 -5.77 8.45
C PRO A 140 8.44 -6.68 7.32
N ASP A 141 9.13 -7.79 7.61
CA ASP A 141 9.53 -8.80 6.62
C ASP A 141 8.35 -9.28 5.77
N GLN A 142 7.15 -9.44 6.37
CA GLN A 142 5.93 -9.84 5.64
C GLN A 142 5.59 -8.84 4.52
N VAL A 143 5.84 -7.55 4.75
CA VAL A 143 5.61 -6.51 3.76
C VAL A 143 6.77 -6.47 2.75
N ILE A 144 8.00 -6.73 3.17
CA ILE A 144 9.17 -6.72 2.28
C ILE A 144 9.09 -7.87 1.26
N GLU A 145 8.69 -9.06 1.69
CA GLU A 145 8.50 -10.23 0.83
C GLU A 145 7.57 -9.91 -0.34
N GLU A 146 6.43 -9.27 -0.05
CA GLU A 146 5.50 -8.81 -1.08
C GLU A 146 6.05 -7.62 -1.87
N LEU A 147 6.73 -6.66 -1.22
CA LEU A 147 7.31 -5.49 -1.88
C LEU A 147 8.37 -5.88 -2.92
N LEU A 148 9.11 -6.97 -2.71
CA LEU A 148 10.07 -7.52 -3.68
C LEU A 148 9.41 -7.97 -4.99
N THR A 149 8.11 -8.29 -4.98
CA THR A 149 7.35 -8.57 -6.20
C THR A 149 7.13 -7.30 -7.04
N TRP A 150 7.06 -6.14 -6.38
CA TRP A 150 6.69 -4.86 -7.00
C TRP A 150 7.88 -3.96 -7.30
N LEU A 151 8.96 -4.02 -6.51
CA LEU A 151 10.16 -3.20 -6.63
C LEU A 151 11.47 -4.02 -6.49
N PRO A 152 11.63 -5.17 -7.18
CA PRO A 152 12.76 -6.07 -6.99
C PRO A 152 14.11 -5.41 -7.28
N GLU A 153 14.18 -4.49 -8.24
CA GLU A 153 15.41 -3.86 -8.70
C GLU A 153 16.01 -2.86 -7.69
N TYR A 154 15.22 -2.43 -6.69
CA TYR A 154 15.60 -1.42 -5.71
C TYR A 154 16.12 -1.99 -4.39
N ILE A 155 15.92 -3.28 -4.12
CA ILE A 155 16.21 -3.87 -2.80
C ILE A 155 17.41 -4.82 -2.89
N ALA A 156 18.49 -4.47 -2.19
CA ALA A 156 19.67 -5.32 -2.03
C ALA A 156 19.46 -6.24 -0.82
N VAL A 157 19.14 -7.50 -1.11
CA VAL A 157 19.24 -8.60 -0.14
C VAL A 157 20.70 -9.05 -0.13
N THR A 158 21.53 -8.44 0.71
CA THR A 158 22.89 -8.93 0.97
C THR A 158 22.88 -9.73 2.26
N GLU A 159 23.29 -11.00 2.18
CA GLU A 159 23.52 -11.91 3.32
C GLU A 159 24.53 -11.35 4.34
#